data_AF-A0A9X7ZGT9-F1
#
_entry.id   AF-A0A9X7ZGT9-F1
#
_cell.length_a   1.000
_cell.length_b   1.000
_cell.length_c   1.000
_cell.angle_alpha   90.00
_cell.angle_beta   90.00
_cell.angle_gamma   90.00
#
_symmetry.space_group_name_H-M   'P 1'
#
loop_
_entity.id
_entity.type
_entity.pdbx_description
1 polymer ?
#
loop_
_entity_poly.entity_id
_entity_poly.type
_entity_poly.pdbx_seq_one_letter_code
_entity_poly.pdbx_strand_id
1 'polypeptide(L)' 'MVPSGGADQVKGALTQLSGRYRAMIYRSYYLGWTTAQIAADLGIDDDTVKGELHDALCALRAGLRSGAAQA' A
#
# COMPACT_ATOMS: atom_id res chain seq x y z
N MET A 1 18.54 -22.56 0.16
CA MET A 1 17.37 -21.82 0.70
C MET A 1 16.80 -21.00 -0.44
N VAL A 2 15.73 -21.49 -1.07
CA VAL A 2 15.13 -20.84 -2.24
C VAL A 2 14.41 -19.57 -1.75
N PRO A 3 14.68 -18.38 -2.29
CA PRO A 3 13.78 -17.27 -2.08
C PRO A 3 12.51 -17.58 -2.87
N SER A 4 11.53 -18.21 -2.24
CA SER A 4 10.12 -18.06 -2.65
C SER A 4 9.73 -16.61 -2.34
N GLY A 5 10.39 -15.68 -3.03
CA GLY A 5 10.74 -14.35 -2.51
C GLY A 5 9.75 -13.26 -2.86
N GLY A 6 8.63 -13.57 -3.50
CA GLY A 6 7.61 -12.58 -3.85
C GLY A 6 6.79 -12.16 -2.63
N ALA A 7 6.18 -13.12 -1.93
CA ALA A 7 5.27 -12.83 -0.83
C ALA A 7 6.00 -12.24 0.40
N ASP A 8 7.21 -12.71 0.70
CA ASP A 8 7.99 -12.20 1.83
C ASP A 8 8.55 -10.80 1.57
N GLN A 9 8.96 -10.49 0.32
CA GLN A 9 9.31 -9.11 -0.07
C GLN A 9 8.10 -8.18 -0.03
N VAL A 10 6.93 -8.63 -0.49
CA VAL A 10 5.71 -7.83 -0.39
C VAL A 10 5.36 -7.57 1.08
N LYS A 11 5.48 -8.58 1.95
CA LYS A 11 5.27 -8.41 3.38
C LYS A 11 6.28 -7.45 4.00
N GLY A 12 7.56 -7.57 3.64
CA GLY A 12 8.65 -6.68 4.07
C GLY A 12 8.49 -5.23 3.59
N ALA A 13 8.03 -5.04 2.35
CA ALA A 13 7.70 -3.72 1.82
C ALA A 13 6.47 -3.14 2.53
N LEU A 14 5.41 -3.94 2.73
CA LEU A 14 4.22 -3.52 3.48
C LEU A 14 4.53 -3.14 4.93
N THR A 15 5.50 -3.80 5.60
CA THR A 15 5.92 -3.40 6.95
C THR A 15 6.68 -2.07 6.99
N GLN A 16 7.29 -1.66 5.87
CA GLN A 16 7.96 -0.36 5.74
C GLN A 16 6.99 0.78 5.38
N LEU A 17 5.77 0.47 4.96
CA LEU A 17 4.74 1.48 4.71
C LEU A 17 4.19 2.04 6.03
N SER A 18 3.98 3.36 6.06
CA SER A 18 3.26 4.05 7.13
C SER A 18 1.89 3.42 7.38
N GLY A 19 1.47 3.34 8.65
CA GLY A 19 0.21 2.72 9.05
C GLY A 19 -1.02 3.27 8.32
N ARG A 20 -1.00 4.55 7.96
CA ARG A 20 -2.03 5.22 7.15
C ARG A 20 -2.18 4.60 5.75
N TYR A 21 -1.07 4.39 5.06
CA TYR A 21 -1.06 3.76 3.72
C TYR A 21 -1.52 2.31 3.78
N ARG A 22 -1.10 1.56 4.81
CA ARG A 22 -1.56 0.18 5.02
C ARG A 22 -3.08 0.10 5.23
N ALA A 23 -3.64 1.01 6.02
CA ALA A 23 -5.07 1.06 6.29
C ALA A 23 -5.89 1.37 5.01
N MET A 24 -5.41 2.31 4.18
CA MET A 24 -6.06 2.62 2.90
C MET A 24 -6.03 1.44 1.92
N ILE A 25 -4.87 0.79 1.77
CA ILE A 25 -4.74 -0.42 0.93
C ILE A 25 -5.64 -1.53 1.48
N TYR A 26 -5.69 -1.72 2.80
CA TYR A 26 -6.56 -2.73 3.42
C TYR A 26 -8.04 -2.45 3.15
N ARG A 27 -8.51 -1.21 3.33
CA ARG A 27 -9.91 -0.85 3.07
C ARG A 27 -10.30 -0.98 1.59
N SER A 28 -9.40 -0.57 0.70
CA SER A 28 -9.65 -0.66 -0.74
C SER A 28 -9.61 -2.11 -1.24
N TYR A 29 -8.55 -2.86 -0.93
CA TYR A 29 -8.31 -4.20 -1.51
C TYR A 29 -8.89 -5.37 -0.69
N TYR A 30 -8.92 -5.27 0.65
CA TYR A 30 -9.45 -6.37 1.48
C TYR A 30 -10.94 -6.19 1.81
N LEU A 31 -11.40 -4.95 2.03
CA LEU A 31 -12.80 -4.68 2.32
C LEU A 31 -13.62 -4.34 1.05
N GLY A 32 -12.96 -4.11 -0.09
CA GLY A 32 -13.62 -3.78 -1.36
C GLY A 32 -14.27 -2.38 -1.36
N TRP A 33 -13.79 -1.47 -0.52
CA TRP A 33 -14.35 -0.12 -0.43
C TRP A 33 -13.94 0.72 -1.63
N THR A 34 -14.86 1.56 -2.08
CA THR A 34 -14.57 2.57 -3.11
C THR A 34 -13.82 3.75 -2.50
N THR A 35 -13.09 4.50 -3.33
CA THR A 35 -12.37 5.71 -2.90
C THR A 35 -13.30 6.72 -2.22
N ALA A 36 -14.53 6.84 -2.71
CA ALA A 36 -15.57 7.69 -2.11
C ALA A 36 -16.01 7.25 -0.70
N GLN A 37 -16.08 5.93 -0.44
CA GLN A 37 -16.40 5.41 0.90
C GLN A 37 -15.25 5.64 1.88
N ILE A 38 -14.01 5.47 1.41
CA ILE A 38 -12.81 5.76 2.20
C ILE A 38 -12.70 7.27 2.48
N ALA A 39 -13.03 8.12 1.51
CA ALA A 39 -13.12 9.57 1.66
C ALA A 39 -14.16 9.96 2.72
N ALA A 40 -15.35 9.37 2.66
CA ALA A 40 -16.41 9.61 3.63
C ALA A 40 -16.03 9.14 5.05
N ASP A 41 -15.34 8.01 5.19
CA ASP A 41 -14.86 7.49 6.49
C ASP A 41 -13.76 8.37 7.10
N LEU A 42 -12.82 8.85 6.26
CA LEU A 42 -11.70 9.68 6.70
C LEU A 42 -12.02 11.17 6.77
N GLY A 43 -13.16 11.61 6.23
CA GLY A 43 -13.54 13.02 6.13
C GLY A 43 -12.66 13.83 5.18
N ILE A 44 -12.12 13.19 4.13
CA ILE A 44 -11.26 13.82 3.13
C ILE A 44 -11.89 13.77 1.74
N ASP A 45 -11.31 14.50 0.79
CA ASP A 45 -11.79 14.50 -0.59
C ASP A 45 -11.41 13.20 -1.33
N ASP A 46 -12.25 12.75 -2.26
CA ASP A 46 -11.99 11.57 -3.11
C ASP A 46 -10.68 11.73 -3.90
N ASP A 47 -10.36 12.95 -4.33
CA ASP A 47 -9.09 13.25 -5.00
C ASP A 47 -7.90 13.05 -4.07
N THR A 48 -8.05 13.40 -2.79
CA THR A 48 -7.02 13.16 -1.76
C THR A 48 -6.84 11.66 -1.51
N VAL A 49 -7.93 10.88 -1.45
CA VAL A 49 -7.84 9.41 -1.31
C VAL A 49 -7.12 8.79 -2.50
N LYS A 50 -7.38 9.26 -3.71
CA LYS A 50 -6.70 8.78 -4.94
C LYS A 50 -5.22 9.11 -4.91
N GLY A 51 -4.85 10.33 -4.54
CA GLY A 51 -3.46 10.73 -4.35
C GLY A 51 -2.75 9.86 -3.31
N GLU A 52 -3.35 9.71 -2.13
CA GLU A 52 -2.77 8.92 -1.04
C GLU A 52 -2.65 7.43 -1.36
N LEU A 53 -3.64 6.84 -2.06
CA LEU A 53 -3.54 5.47 -2.57
C LEU A 53 -2.45 5.33 -3.64
N HIS A 54 -2.33 6.33 -4.51
CA HIS A 54 -1.28 6.36 -5.52
C HIS A 54 0.11 6.42 -4.86
N ASP A 55 0.32 7.32 -3.90
CA ASP A 55 1.56 7.44 -3.14
C ASP A 55 1.87 6.17 -2.34
N ALA A 56 0.86 5.57 -1.70
CA ALA A 56 1.01 4.29 -1.02
C ALA A 56 1.51 3.17 -1.97
N LEU A 57 0.94 3.09 -3.17
CA LEU A 57 1.37 2.12 -4.19
C LEU A 57 2.74 2.45 -4.78
N CYS A 58 3.06 3.74 -4.96
CA CYS A 58 4.36 4.20 -5.43
C CYS A 58 5.46 3.85 -4.41
N ALA A 59 5.20 4.09 -3.12
CA ALA A 59 6.08 3.71 -2.01
C ALA A 59 6.23 2.18 -1.90
N LEU A 60 5.14 1.42 -2.06
CA LEU A 60 5.21 -0.05 -2.08
C LEU A 60 6.08 -0.56 -3.23
N ARG A 61 5.90 0.01 -4.43
CA ARG A 61 6.69 -0.35 -5.62
C ARG A 61 8.16 0.03 -5.46
N ALA A 62 8.44 1.16 -4.80
CA ALA A 62 9.80 1.57 -4.46
C ALA A 62 10.44 0.60 -3.46
N GLY A 63 9.71 0.20 -2.41
CA GLY A 63 10.17 -0.78 -1.42
C GLY A 63 10.46 -2.16 -2.03
N LEU A 64 9.63 -2.62 -2.97
CA LEU A 64 9.87 -3.85 -3.74
C LEU A 64 11.10 -3.75 -4.65
N ARG A 65 11.32 -2.58 -5.28
CA ARG A 65 12.50 -2.36 -6.13
C ARG A 65 13.79 -2.28 -5.31
N SER A 66 13.76 -1.66 -4.14
CA SER A 66 14.92 -1.57 -3.24
C SER A 66 15.22 -2.88 -2.55
N GLY A 67 14.20 -3.67 -2.18
CA GLY A 67 14.39 -5.03 -1.66
C GLY A 67 14.98 -6.01 -2.69
N ALA A 68 14.73 -5.78 -3.98
CA ALA A 68 15.38 -6.51 -5.07
C ALA A 68 16.83 -6.05 -5.34
N ALA A 69 17.22 -4.86 -4.85
CA ALA A 69 18.57 -4.29 -5.02
C ALA A 69 19.52 -4.63 -3.84
N GLN A 70 19.09 -5.46 -2.90
CA GLN A 70 19.87 -5.88 -1.73
C GLN A 70 20.15 -7.40 -1.71
N ALA A 71 20.16 -8.03 -2.88
CA ALA A 71 20.56 -9.43 -3.07
C ALA A 71 21.81 -9.53 -3.96
#